data_AF-A0A4Q5QBT6-F1
#
_entry.id   AF-A0A4Q5QBT6-F1
#
_cell.length_a   1.000
_cell.length_b   1.000
_cell.length_c   1.000
_cell.angle_alpha   90.00
_cell.angle_beta   90.00
_cell.angle_gamma   90.00
#
_symmetry.space_group_name_H-M   'P 1'
#
loop_
_entity.id
_entity.type
_entity.pdbx_description
1 polymer ?
#
loop_
_entity_poly.entity_id
_entity_poly.type
_entity_poly.pdbx_seq_one_letter_code
_entity_poly.pdbx_strand_id
1 'polypeptide(L)'
;MAIKMLGAARRGIAPGRRADSAGFVASIIVLVVTVPLFAWSLWASHARSVSSNAQAALNVALSDLQATVTTAQSSMRGYVLSGTDAFLEPYRQAAETFPVALDAVTQTLASASADGEELEVIQDLAQQQMDFIDSV
;
A
#
# COMPACT_ATOMS: atom_id res chain seq x y z
N MET A 1 42.16 -80.18 42.06
CA MET A 1 42.64 -79.71 40.75
C MET A 1 41.77 -78.54 40.33
N ALA A 2 42.37 -77.38 40.07
CA ALA A 2 41.77 -76.05 40.24
C ALA A 2 40.92 -75.55 39.06
N ILE A 3 39.90 -74.76 39.43
CA ILE A 3 39.02 -73.94 38.57
C ILE A 3 39.75 -72.63 38.21
N LYS A 4 39.36 -72.02 37.05
CA LYS A 4 39.18 -70.57 36.76
C LYS A 4 40.00 -70.01 35.57
N MET A 5 39.42 -68.95 34.99
CA MET A 5 39.97 -67.94 34.04
C MET A 5 39.66 -68.22 32.56
N LEU A 6 38.59 -67.68 31.93
CA LEU A 6 38.17 -66.29 31.69
C LEU A 6 39.07 -65.50 30.72
N GLY A 7 38.58 -65.36 29.48
CA GLY A 7 38.53 -64.10 28.73
C GLY A 7 39.79 -63.60 28.01
N ALA A 8 39.66 -63.32 26.71
CA ALA A 8 39.94 -61.99 26.14
C ALA A 8 39.57 -61.97 24.65
N ALA A 9 38.47 -61.30 24.33
CA ALA A 9 38.10 -60.89 22.98
C ALA A 9 39.08 -59.81 22.50
N ARG A 10 39.76 -60.03 21.38
CA ARG A 10 40.60 -59.02 20.74
C ARG A 10 39.70 -58.11 19.88
N ARG A 11 39.25 -57.01 20.47
CA ARG A 11 38.51 -55.92 19.83
C ARG A 11 39.36 -55.31 18.71
N GLY A 12 38.89 -55.40 17.47
CA GLY A 12 39.36 -54.55 16.38
C GLY A 12 38.96 -53.10 16.66
N ILE A 13 39.95 -52.21 16.66
CA ILE A 13 39.76 -50.77 16.80
C ILE A 13 39.32 -50.23 15.44
N ALA A 14 38.06 -49.81 15.31
CA ALA A 14 37.61 -49.04 14.16
C ALA A 14 38.18 -47.60 14.25
N PRO A 15 38.68 -47.01 13.15
CA PRO A 15 39.11 -45.62 13.16
C PRO A 15 37.90 -44.71 13.35
N GLY A 16 37.98 -43.84 14.36
CA GLY A 16 36.92 -42.90 14.71
C GLY A 16 36.60 -41.95 13.57
N ARG A 17 35.32 -41.92 13.18
CA ARG A 17 34.74 -40.79 12.45
C ARG A 17 34.88 -39.56 13.34
N ARG A 18 35.87 -38.72 13.06
CA ARG A 18 35.88 -37.34 13.52
C ARG A 18 34.71 -36.66 12.81
N ALA A 19 33.62 -36.49 13.54
CA ALA A 19 32.52 -35.65 13.07
C ALA A 19 33.06 -34.23 12.98
N ASP A 20 33.04 -33.65 11.79
CA ASP A 20 33.34 -32.23 11.56
C ASP A 20 32.24 -31.38 12.21
N SER A 21 32.31 -31.26 13.53
CA SER A 21 31.39 -30.49 14.38
C SER A 21 31.38 -29.01 14.02
N ALA A 22 32.42 -28.53 13.34
CA ALA A 22 32.52 -27.18 12.79
C ALA A 22 31.42 -26.88 11.76
N GLY A 23 31.02 -27.85 10.93
CA GLY A 23 29.98 -27.65 9.92
C GLY A 23 28.58 -27.53 10.52
N PHE A 24 28.31 -28.25 11.62
CA PHE A 24 27.01 -28.23 12.29
C PHE A 24 26.80 -26.94 13.09
N VAL A 25 27.84 -26.47 13.78
CA VAL A 25 27.80 -25.20 14.53
C VAL A 25 27.61 -24.01 13.59
N ALA A 26 28.26 -24.01 12.42
CA ALA A 26 28.06 -22.97 11.41
C ALA A 26 26.63 -22.93 10.88
N SER A 27 26.00 -24.08 10.65
CA SER A 27 24.61 -24.17 10.18
C SER A 27 23.60 -23.67 11.23
N ILE A 28 23.87 -23.94 12.52
CA ILE A 28 23.05 -23.41 13.63
C ILE A 28 23.15 -21.90 13.71
N ILE A 29 24.35 -21.33 13.56
CA ILE A 29 24.54 -19.87 13.60
C ILE A 29 23.77 -19.19 12.46
N VAL A 30 23.81 -19.77 11.25
CA VAL A 30 23.04 -19.25 10.10
C VAL A 30 21.53 -19.29 10.37
N LEU A 31 21.01 -20.37 10.94
CA LEU A 31 19.59 -20.47 11.30
C LEU A 31 19.18 -19.46 12.39
N VAL A 32 20.01 -19.29 13.41
CA VAL A 32 19.76 -18.35 14.52
C VAL A 32 19.80 -16.89 14.06
N VAL A 33 20.48 -16.57 12.96
CA VAL A 33 20.46 -15.22 12.36
C VAL A 33 19.32 -15.05 11.37
N THR A 34 19.02 -16.09 10.59
CA THR A 34 17.99 -16.02 9.52
C THR A 34 16.57 -15.99 10.10
N VAL A 35 16.30 -16.75 11.16
CA VAL A 35 14.97 -16.84 11.78
C VAL A 35 14.51 -15.52 12.40
N PRO A 36 15.34 -14.77 13.16
CA PRO A 36 14.96 -13.45 13.68
C PRO A 36 14.77 -12.40 12.59
N LEU A 37 15.61 -12.40 11.54
CA LEU A 37 15.45 -11.50 10.40
C LEU A 37 14.12 -11.78 9.67
N PHE A 38 13.77 -13.05 9.49
CA PHE A 38 12.52 -13.47 8.89
C PHE A 38 11.31 -13.16 9.79
N ALA A 39 11.44 -13.36 11.11
CA ALA A 39 10.41 -13.02 12.09
C ALA A 39 10.16 -11.49 12.16
N TRP A 40 11.22 -10.68 12.14
CA TRP A 40 11.09 -9.22 12.00
C TRP A 40 10.43 -8.83 10.69
N SER A 41 10.77 -9.49 9.58
CA SER A 41 10.12 -9.26 8.28
C SER A 41 8.63 -9.60 8.31
N LEU A 42 8.23 -10.68 8.99
CA LEU A 42 6.83 -11.08 9.08
C LEU A 42 6.03 -10.12 9.97
N TRP A 43 6.62 -9.63 11.07
CA TRP A 43 5.97 -8.63 11.93
C TRP A 43 5.88 -7.25 11.25
N ALA A 44 6.94 -6.83 10.56
CA ALA A 44 6.97 -5.59 9.76
C ALA A 44 6.06 -5.66 8.52
N SER A 45 5.83 -6.85 7.96
CA SER A 45 4.91 -7.04 6.83
C SER A 45 3.44 -6.90 7.23
N HIS A 46 3.09 -7.14 8.50
CA HIS A 46 1.73 -6.92 9.01
C HIS A 46 1.38 -5.44 9.19
N ALA A 47 2.38 -4.55 9.15
CA ALA A 47 2.18 -3.10 9.15
C ALA A 47 2.00 -2.50 7.74
N ARG A 48 1.94 -3.32 6.68
CA ARG A 48 1.85 -2.86 5.27
C ARG A 48 0.59 -3.30 4.52
N SER A 49 -0.44 -3.80 5.20
CA SER A 49 -1.68 -4.25 4.56
C SER A 49 -2.81 -3.21 4.52
N VAL A 50 -2.61 -2.00 5.04
CA VAL A 50 -3.62 -0.91 5.01
C VAL A 50 -3.57 -0.08 3.71
N SER A 51 -2.54 -0.26 2.86
CA SER A 51 -2.30 0.60 1.70
C SER A 51 -3.13 0.29 0.45
N SER A 52 -3.61 -0.95 0.25
CA SER A 52 -4.28 -1.31 -1.01
C SER A 52 -5.70 -0.74 -1.13
N ASN A 53 -6.45 -0.68 -0.03
CA ASN A 53 -7.83 -0.20 -0.04
C ASN A 53 -7.89 1.33 -0.05
N ALA A 54 -6.99 1.98 0.68
CA ALA A 54 -6.89 3.44 0.73
C ALA A 54 -6.50 4.04 -0.63
N GLN A 55 -5.54 3.42 -1.35
CA GLN A 55 -5.15 3.87 -2.69
C GLN A 55 -6.28 3.68 -3.72
N ALA A 56 -7.04 2.57 -3.64
CA ALA A 56 -8.18 2.36 -4.53
C ALA A 56 -9.29 3.39 -4.28
N ALA A 57 -9.61 3.67 -3.01
CA ALA A 57 -10.58 4.70 -2.65
C ALA A 57 -10.15 6.09 -3.15
N LEU A 58 -8.85 6.41 -3.03
CA LEU A 58 -8.32 7.70 -3.48
C LEU A 58 -8.46 7.88 -4.99
N ASN A 59 -8.09 6.85 -5.76
CA ASN A 59 -8.21 6.91 -7.22
C ASN A 59 -9.67 7.08 -7.67
N VAL A 60 -10.62 6.45 -6.98
CA VAL A 60 -12.05 6.63 -7.26
C VAL A 60 -12.49 8.05 -6.95
N ALA A 61 -12.14 8.59 -5.79
CA ALA A 61 -12.51 9.95 -5.39
C ALA A 61 -11.91 11.01 -6.35
N LEU A 62 -10.65 10.86 -6.74
CA LEU A 62 -9.99 11.75 -7.70
C LEU A 62 -10.62 11.66 -9.10
N SER A 63 -10.95 10.46 -9.55
CA SER A 63 -11.63 10.26 -10.84
C SER A 63 -13.02 10.91 -10.85
N ASP A 64 -13.76 10.84 -9.75
CA ASP A 64 -15.09 11.41 -9.63
C ASP A 64 -15.06 12.95 -9.61
N LEU A 65 -14.10 13.52 -8.87
CA LEU A 65 -13.83 14.96 -8.88
C LEU A 65 -13.47 15.45 -10.29
N GLN A 66 -12.56 14.74 -10.98
CA GLN A 66 -12.17 15.10 -12.34
C GLN A 66 -13.35 15.03 -13.31
N ALA A 67 -14.18 13.99 -13.22
CA ALA A 67 -15.36 13.83 -14.06
C ALA A 67 -16.37 14.97 -13.82
N THR A 68 -16.57 15.35 -12.56
CA THR A 68 -17.45 16.45 -12.15
C THR A 68 -16.99 17.79 -12.75
N VAL A 69 -15.71 18.14 -12.55
CA VAL A 69 -15.13 19.39 -13.10
C VAL A 69 -15.17 19.40 -14.63
N THR A 70 -14.85 18.27 -15.26
CA THR A 70 -14.88 18.16 -16.73
C THR A 70 -16.30 18.31 -17.27
N THR A 71 -17.30 17.76 -16.58
CA THR A 71 -18.71 17.91 -16.93
C THR A 71 -19.15 19.35 -16.79
N ALA A 72 -18.83 20.03 -15.69
CA ALA A 72 -19.12 21.46 -15.51
C ALA A 72 -18.51 22.31 -16.64
N GLN A 73 -17.22 22.09 -16.93
CA GLN A 73 -16.50 22.85 -17.96
C GLN A 73 -17.06 22.60 -19.37
N SER A 74 -17.30 21.34 -19.74
CA SER A 74 -17.81 20.99 -21.07
C SER A 74 -19.24 21.46 -21.27
N SER A 75 -20.06 21.38 -20.22
CA SER A 75 -21.45 21.86 -20.22
C SER A 75 -21.51 23.38 -20.36
N MET A 76 -20.75 24.13 -19.56
CA MET A 76 -20.70 25.59 -19.69
C MET A 76 -20.20 26.02 -21.07
N ARG A 77 -19.17 25.36 -21.61
CA ARG A 77 -18.70 25.59 -23.00
C ARG A 77 -19.80 25.30 -24.03
N GLY A 78 -20.56 24.23 -23.84
CA GLY A 78 -21.70 23.90 -24.70
C GLY A 78 -22.76 24.99 -24.69
N TYR A 79 -23.09 25.54 -23.51
CA TYR A 79 -24.00 26.67 -23.37
C TYR A 79 -23.46 27.93 -24.05
N VAL A 80 -22.22 28.33 -23.75
CA VAL A 80 -21.61 29.55 -24.32
C VAL A 80 -21.51 29.49 -25.84
N LEU A 81 -21.22 28.32 -26.42
CA LEU A 81 -21.08 28.16 -27.86
C LEU A 81 -22.41 28.07 -28.61
N SER A 82 -23.46 27.53 -27.98
CA SER A 82 -24.73 27.22 -28.65
C SER A 82 -25.92 28.06 -28.18
N GLY A 83 -25.83 28.70 -27.02
CA GLY A 83 -26.95 29.35 -26.33
C GLY A 83 -28.05 28.38 -25.85
N THR A 84 -27.79 27.07 -25.84
CA THR A 84 -28.82 26.05 -25.53
C THR A 84 -28.86 25.74 -24.04
N ASP A 85 -29.96 26.08 -23.37
CA ASP A 85 -30.17 25.84 -21.93
C ASP A 85 -30.04 24.36 -21.51
N ALA A 86 -30.18 23.41 -22.44
CA ALA A 86 -29.97 21.98 -22.18
C ALA A 86 -28.58 21.65 -21.62
N PHE A 87 -27.58 22.51 -21.87
CA PHE A 87 -26.25 22.37 -21.29
C PHE A 87 -26.14 22.95 -19.86
N LEU A 88 -27.10 23.75 -19.39
CA LEU A 88 -27.06 24.29 -18.02
C LEU A 88 -27.44 23.25 -16.97
N GLU A 89 -28.28 22.28 -17.34
CA GLU A 89 -28.70 21.21 -16.43
C GLU A 89 -27.51 20.34 -15.94
N PRO A 90 -26.69 19.74 -16.82
CA PRO A 90 -25.51 18.99 -16.39
C PRO A 90 -24.45 19.87 -15.70
N TYR A 91 -24.37 21.17 -16.02
CA TYR A 91 -23.51 22.10 -15.29
C TYR A 91 -23.99 22.32 -13.85
N ARG A 92 -25.28 22.61 -13.63
CA ARG A 92 -25.85 22.78 -12.28
C ARG A 92 -25.67 21.53 -11.43
N GLN A 93 -25.94 20.37 -12.01
CA GLN A 93 -25.75 19.10 -11.32
C GLN A 93 -24.27 18.87 -10.93
N ALA A 94 -23.34 19.19 -11.83
CA ALA A 94 -21.92 19.11 -11.53
C ALA A 94 -21.50 20.14 -10.45
N ALA A 95 -22.04 21.35 -10.48
CA ALA A 95 -21.78 22.40 -9.49
C ALA A 95 -22.27 22.00 -8.09
N GLU A 96 -23.45 21.37 -7.99
CA GLU A 96 -23.99 20.85 -6.73
C GLU A 96 -23.18 19.66 -6.19
N THR A 97 -22.65 18.81 -7.09
CA THR A 97 -21.89 17.60 -6.72
C THR A 97 -20.42 17.90 -6.39
N PHE A 98 -19.86 18.97 -6.95
CA PHE A 98 -18.47 19.39 -6.76
C PHE A 98 -18.01 19.43 -5.29
N PRO A 99 -18.71 20.10 -4.35
CA PRO A 99 -18.26 20.14 -2.96
C PRO A 99 -18.24 18.76 -2.30
N VAL A 100 -19.15 17.86 -2.68
CA VAL A 100 -19.20 16.48 -2.17
C VAL A 100 -18.02 15.66 -2.69
N ALA A 101 -17.71 15.79 -3.98
CA ALA A 101 -16.56 15.10 -4.58
C ALA A 101 -15.23 15.59 -3.99
N LEU A 102 -15.11 16.89 -3.71
CA LEU A 102 -13.93 17.49 -3.09
C LEU A 102 -13.75 17.04 -1.62
N ASP A 103 -14.84 16.95 -0.87
CA ASP A 103 -14.81 16.43 0.51
C ASP A 103 -14.43 14.94 0.54
N ALA A 104 -14.91 14.14 -0.40
CA ALA A 104 -14.54 12.73 -0.53
C ALA A 104 -13.04 12.53 -0.78
N VAL A 105 -12.41 13.36 -1.62
CA VAL A 105 -10.96 13.36 -1.83
C VAL A 105 -10.23 13.75 -0.56
N THR A 106 -10.67 14.82 0.11
CA THR A 106 -10.09 15.33 1.35
C THR A 106 -10.11 14.30 2.48
N GLN A 107 -11.26 13.65 2.69
CA GLN A 107 -11.44 12.61 3.70
C GLN A 107 -10.58 11.38 3.39
N THR A 108 -10.47 11.00 2.11
CA THR A 108 -9.64 9.87 1.69
C THR A 108 -8.15 10.17 1.87
N LEU A 109 -7.69 11.38 1.54
CA LEU A 109 -6.30 11.81 1.78
C LEU A 109 -5.96 11.83 3.28
N ALA A 110 -6.86 12.37 4.11
CA ALA A 110 -6.68 12.40 5.56
C ALA A 110 -6.55 10.98 6.15
N SER A 111 -7.32 10.02 5.63
CA SER A 111 -7.23 8.61 6.04
C SER A 111 -5.96 7.90 5.55
N ALA A 112 -5.41 8.35 4.42
CA ALA A 112 -4.22 7.78 3.78
C ALA A 112 -2.89 8.35 4.31
N SER A 113 -2.92 9.30 5.25
CA SER A 113 -1.73 10.01 5.77
C SER A 113 -0.93 10.70 4.66
N ALA A 114 -1.62 11.27 3.66
CA ALA A 114 -0.99 12.03 2.59
C ALA A 114 -0.57 13.44 3.07
N ASP A 115 0.50 13.97 2.49
CA ASP A 115 1.00 15.31 2.78
C ASP A 115 -0.08 16.35 2.45
N GLY A 116 -0.50 17.13 3.45
CA GLY A 116 -1.59 18.11 3.31
C GLY A 116 -1.33 19.22 2.29
N GLU A 117 -0.06 19.47 1.95
CA GLU A 117 0.36 20.46 0.96
C GLU A 117 -0.12 20.11 -0.46
N GLU A 118 -0.14 18.82 -0.83
CA GLU A 118 -0.64 18.38 -2.15
C GLU A 118 -2.17 18.52 -2.24
N LEU A 119 -2.87 18.27 -1.13
CA LEU A 119 -4.33 18.47 -1.06
C LEU A 119 -4.71 19.94 -1.24
N GLU A 120 -3.99 20.84 -0.57
CA GLU A 120 -4.23 22.28 -0.62
C GLU A 120 -4.07 22.82 -2.05
N VAL A 121 -3.04 22.36 -2.77
CA VAL A 121 -2.84 22.71 -4.19
C VAL A 121 -3.99 22.20 -5.06
N ILE A 122 -4.42 20.93 -4.90
CA ILE A 122 -5.53 20.37 -5.71
C ILE A 122 -6.83 21.12 -5.42
N GLN A 123 -7.11 21.41 -4.14
CA GLN A 123 -8.29 22.16 -3.73
C GLN A 123 -8.31 23.57 -4.30
N ASP A 124 -7.20 24.31 -4.20
CA ASP A 124 -7.09 25.67 -4.74
C ASP A 124 -7.29 25.69 -6.26
N LEU A 125 -6.65 24.74 -6.97
CA LEU A 125 -6.77 24.66 -8.42
C LEU A 125 -8.19 24.29 -8.88
N ALA A 126 -8.84 23.36 -8.16
CA ALA A 126 -10.20 22.95 -8.45
C ALA A 126 -11.20 24.09 -8.18
N GLN A 127 -11.02 24.81 -7.07
CA GLN A 127 -11.86 25.96 -6.70
C GLN A 127 -11.70 27.10 -7.72
N GLN A 128 -10.46 27.44 -8.09
CA GLN A 128 -10.17 28.50 -9.06
C GLN A 128 -10.79 28.19 -10.43
N GLN A 129 -10.79 26.92 -10.85
CA GLN A 129 -11.42 26.51 -12.09
C GLN A 129 -12.95 26.67 -12.02
N MET A 130 -13.57 26.39 -10.88
CA MET A 130 -15.01 26.55 -10.69
C MET A 130 -15.41 28.04 -10.68
N ASP A 131 -14.68 28.87 -9.94
CA ASP A 131 -14.90 30.32 -9.89
C ASP A 131 -14.76 30.97 -11.27
N PHE A 132 -13.81 30.51 -12.09
CA PHE A 132 -13.68 30.96 -13.47
C PHE A 132 -14.91 30.59 -14.31
N ILE A 133 -15.42 29.35 -14.19
CA ILE A 133 -16.60 28.90 -14.93
C ILE A 133 -17.82 29.74 -14.56
N ASP A 134 -18.03 30.02 -13.27
CA ASP A 134 -19.16 30.84 -12.77
C ASP A 134 -19.10 32.30 -13.24
N SER A 135 -17.90 32.80 -13.58
CA SER A 135 -17.69 34.18 -14.02
C SER A 135 -17.94 34.45 -15.52
N VAL A 136 -18.12 33.39 -16.32
CA VAL A 136 -18.33 33.43 -17.78
C VAL A 136 -19.80 33.50 -18.13
#